data_AF-Q8KP05-F1
#
_entry.id   AF-Q8KP05-F1
#
_cell.length_a   1.000
_cell.length_b   1.000
_cell.length_c   1.000
_cell.angle_alpha   90.00
_cell.angle_beta   90.00
_cell.angle_gamma   90.00
#
_symmetry.space_group_name_H-M   'P 1'
#
loop_
_entity.id
_entity.type
_entity.pdbx_description
1 polymer ?
#
loop_
_entity_poly.entity_id
_entity_poly.type
_entity_poly.pdbx_seq_one_letter_code
_entity_poly.pdbx_strand_id
1 'polypeptide(L)'
;MSMVATPPPMPHAPRARWWNAVRVGFFLADRQVRANKGTTLLVITVMILTFLNLLVVSGALVGIVQGLRAERQTHYSGDLILTNFNQKDSIQNASDVTSYLRTVPSIAAFSPRYVANAALEGNYATKGQLSDKPDSIVTVAVGIDPVAEEATTHFSQLLVEGEYLQRDDYDQILVGTSLLERYKTGVSIPGTTPLPTVGVGSKVRLLVNGIEHEMTIKGIIASKLQEVDLRVFVVDRQLRSLLGRTDGAVNEIAIKLAPKVSAADVKAQLLQAGIGADAKVQLPLESEPVFFEDFAATFDKLGAFLGSIGLVIAFIAIFILVFINTITRRRSIGILQAIGIQSSAIEIGYILQSVLYASVGAAVGMLVLFLVLEPYFSHHPIDFPFSNGILSVSFLEALTKASVLLVAITLASFIPARLIMRQEIVDAILGR
;
A
#
# COMPACT_ATOMS: atom_id res chain seq x y z
N MET A 1 -26.07 -38.17 -78.95
CA MET A 1 -26.03 -38.31 -77.47
C MET A 1 -24.67 -37.85 -76.98
N SER A 2 -24.57 -36.63 -76.46
CA SER A 2 -23.40 -36.19 -75.69
C SER A 2 -23.93 -35.44 -74.47
N MET A 3 -23.75 -36.03 -73.28
CA MET A 3 -24.12 -35.46 -72.00
C MET A 3 -23.27 -34.22 -71.72
N VAL A 4 -23.93 -33.09 -71.44
CA VAL A 4 -23.29 -31.89 -70.90
C VAL A 4 -23.20 -32.07 -69.38
N ALA A 5 -21.98 -32.18 -68.87
CA ALA A 5 -21.70 -32.24 -67.43
C ALA A 5 -21.87 -30.85 -66.80
N THR A 6 -22.70 -30.75 -65.77
CA THR A 6 -22.81 -29.57 -64.90
C THR A 6 -21.55 -29.44 -64.02
N PRO A 7 -20.97 -28.25 -63.86
CA PRO A 7 -19.80 -28.07 -63.00
C PRO A 7 -20.17 -28.23 -61.52
N PRO A 8 -19.23 -28.72 -60.67
CA PRO A 8 -19.49 -28.94 -59.26
C PRO A 8 -19.62 -27.61 -58.49
N PRO A 9 -20.41 -27.57 -57.40
CA PRO A 9 -20.56 -26.37 -56.58
C PRO A 9 -19.23 -26.02 -55.88
N MET A 10 -18.84 -24.75 -55.97
CA MET A 10 -17.63 -24.26 -55.30
C MET A 10 -17.76 -24.33 -53.76
N PRO A 11 -16.70 -24.73 -53.04
CA PRO A 11 -16.73 -24.78 -51.58
C PRO A 11 -16.75 -23.36 -51.02
N HIS A 12 -17.89 -22.95 -50.43
CA HIS A 12 -17.99 -21.69 -49.70
C HIS A 12 -17.05 -21.72 -48.47
N ALA A 13 -15.95 -20.97 -48.55
CA ALA A 13 -14.97 -20.91 -47.48
C ALA A 13 -15.59 -20.36 -46.18
N PRO A 14 -15.58 -21.11 -45.05
CA PRO A 14 -16.19 -20.69 -43.78
C PRO A 14 -15.60 -19.39 -43.20
N ARG A 15 -14.38 -19.01 -43.61
CA ARG A 15 -13.70 -17.77 -43.18
C ARG A 15 -14.40 -16.48 -43.62
N ALA A 16 -15.00 -16.45 -44.82
CA ALA A 16 -15.67 -15.25 -45.32
C ALA A 16 -17.00 -14.95 -44.60
N ARG A 17 -17.73 -15.99 -44.18
CA ARG A 17 -18.98 -15.86 -43.40
C ARG A 17 -18.71 -15.31 -42.00
N TRP A 18 -17.61 -15.73 -41.37
CA TRP A 18 -17.24 -15.27 -40.03
C TRP A 18 -16.84 -13.79 -40.01
N TRP A 19 -16.07 -13.33 -41.00
CA TRP A 19 -15.68 -11.92 -41.12
C TRP A 19 -16.88 -10.99 -41.37
N ASN A 20 -17.84 -11.43 -42.17
CA ASN A 20 -19.08 -10.69 -42.41
C ASN A 20 -19.95 -10.62 -41.15
N ALA A 21 -20.02 -11.69 -40.35
CA ALA A 21 -20.73 -11.68 -39.07
C ALA A 21 -20.11 -10.69 -38.06
N VAL A 22 -18.77 -10.59 -38.01
CA VAL A 22 -18.07 -9.61 -37.18
C VAL A 22 -18.34 -8.18 -37.63
N ARG A 23 -18.27 -7.89 -38.94
CA ARG A 23 -18.58 -6.56 -39.49
C ARG A 23 -20.01 -6.13 -39.22
N VAL A 24 -20.97 -7.02 -39.43
CA VAL A 24 -22.38 -6.76 -39.15
C VAL A 24 -22.61 -6.59 -37.64
N GLY A 25 -21.97 -7.42 -36.81
CA GLY A 25 -22.03 -7.30 -35.36
C GLY A 25 -21.52 -5.95 -34.84
N PHE A 26 -20.38 -5.46 -35.37
CA PHE A 26 -19.83 -4.15 -35.02
C PHE A 26 -20.77 -3.00 -35.41
N PHE A 27 -21.34 -3.04 -36.63
CA PHE A 27 -22.31 -2.04 -37.07
C PHE A 27 -23.57 -2.02 -36.19
N LEU A 28 -24.06 -3.20 -35.78
CA LEU A 28 -25.19 -3.30 -34.86
C LEU A 28 -24.86 -2.76 -33.47
N ALA A 29 -23.65 -3.02 -32.95
CA ALA A 29 -23.18 -2.52 -31.66
C ALA A 29 -23.13 -0.98 -31.63
N ASP A 30 -22.49 -0.35 -32.61
CA ASP A 30 -22.40 1.13 -32.69
C ASP A 30 -23.79 1.78 -32.79
N ARG A 31 -24.68 1.20 -33.60
CA ARG A 31 -26.06 1.68 -33.70
C ARG A 31 -26.83 1.56 -32.38
N GLN A 32 -26.65 0.45 -31.66
CA GLN A 32 -27.31 0.23 -30.38
C GLN A 32 -26.83 1.18 -29.29
N VAL A 33 -25.52 1.48 -29.24
CA VAL A 33 -24.91 2.45 -28.32
C VAL A 33 -25.54 3.84 -28.51
N ARG A 34 -25.81 4.25 -29.75
CA ARG A 34 -26.39 5.57 -30.06
C ARG A 34 -27.91 5.63 -29.85
N ALA A 35 -28.60 4.50 -29.87
CA ALA A 35 -30.06 4.44 -29.83
C ALA A 35 -30.66 4.73 -28.45
N ASN A 36 -29.95 4.44 -27.34
CA ASN A 36 -30.44 4.72 -25.99
C ASN A 36 -29.33 5.23 -25.06
N LYS A 37 -29.08 6.55 -25.15
CA LYS A 37 -28.03 7.23 -24.38
C LYS A 37 -28.15 7.04 -22.87
N GLY A 38 -29.38 6.95 -22.33
CA GLY A 38 -29.60 6.77 -20.90
C GLY A 38 -29.15 5.41 -20.38
N THR A 39 -29.55 4.33 -21.07
CA THR A 39 -29.11 2.97 -20.71
C THR A 39 -27.61 2.78 -20.95
N THR A 40 -27.07 3.32 -22.05
CA THR A 40 -25.63 3.28 -22.31
C THR A 40 -24.83 4.00 -21.23
N LEU A 41 -25.25 5.20 -20.83
CA LEU A 41 -24.61 5.94 -19.73
C LEU A 41 -24.67 5.13 -18.43
N LEU A 42 -25.84 4.58 -18.08
CA LEU A 42 -26.01 3.75 -16.89
C LEU A 42 -25.06 2.54 -16.90
N VAL A 43 -24.97 1.81 -18.03
CA VAL A 43 -24.09 0.65 -18.16
C VAL A 43 -22.63 1.06 -18.00
N ILE A 44 -22.19 2.12 -18.68
CA ILE A 44 -20.82 2.62 -18.58
C ILE A 44 -20.50 3.04 -17.14
N THR A 45 -21.40 3.76 -16.46
CA THR A 45 -21.22 4.14 -15.05
C THR A 45 -21.09 2.92 -14.14
N VAL A 46 -21.94 1.90 -14.33
CA VAL A 46 -21.82 0.65 -13.59
C VAL A 46 -20.47 -0.03 -13.89
N MET A 47 -19.97 0.02 -15.13
CA MET A 47 -18.67 -0.57 -15.49
C MET A 47 -17.53 0.17 -14.80
N ILE A 48 -17.57 1.50 -14.80
CA ILE A 48 -16.60 2.35 -14.11
C ILE A 48 -16.59 2.02 -12.62
N LEU A 49 -17.75 2.05 -11.96
CA LEU A 49 -17.87 1.79 -10.52
C LEU A 49 -17.40 0.38 -10.16
N THR A 50 -17.73 -0.61 -10.98
CA THR A 50 -17.30 -2.00 -10.80
C THR A 50 -15.79 -2.14 -10.90
N PHE A 51 -15.18 -1.53 -11.92
CA PHE A 51 -13.74 -1.55 -12.10
C PHE A 51 -13.01 -0.78 -10.99
N LEU A 52 -13.52 0.40 -10.61
CA LEU A 52 -12.98 1.17 -9.49
C LEU A 52 -13.08 0.40 -8.18
N ASN A 53 -14.21 -0.26 -7.90
CA ASN A 53 -14.35 -1.07 -6.69
C ASN A 53 -13.29 -2.19 -6.63
N LEU A 54 -13.06 -2.87 -7.75
CA LEU A 54 -12.05 -3.92 -7.87
C LEU A 54 -10.62 -3.41 -7.57
N LEU A 55 -10.30 -2.19 -8.01
CA LEU A 55 -8.99 -1.57 -7.82
C LEU A 55 -8.82 -0.96 -6.43
N VAL A 56 -9.80 -0.18 -5.99
CA VAL A 56 -9.73 0.59 -4.74
C VAL A 56 -9.65 -0.33 -3.52
N VAL A 57 -10.43 -1.42 -3.48
CA VAL A 57 -10.40 -2.34 -2.33
C VAL A 57 -9.03 -3.01 -2.19
N SER A 58 -8.49 -3.55 -3.28
CA SER A 58 -7.15 -4.17 -3.26
C SER A 58 -6.07 -3.13 -2.99
N GLY A 59 -6.16 -1.97 -3.65
CA GLY A 59 -5.14 -0.93 -3.53
C GLY A 59 -5.12 -0.24 -2.18
N ALA A 60 -6.27 -0.15 -1.49
CA ALA A 60 -6.33 0.37 -0.13
C ALA A 60 -5.66 -0.61 0.86
N LEU A 61 -5.86 -1.92 0.70
CA LEU A 61 -5.23 -2.93 1.56
C LEU A 61 -3.71 -2.94 1.38
N VAL A 62 -3.22 -2.92 0.14
CA VAL A 62 -1.78 -2.80 -0.15
C VAL A 62 -1.24 -1.45 0.32
N GLY A 63 -2.02 -0.38 0.13
CA GLY A 63 -1.64 0.97 0.50
C GLY A 63 -1.49 1.20 2.00
N ILE A 64 -2.19 0.44 2.85
CA ILE A 64 -1.93 0.42 4.30
C ILE A 64 -0.49 -0.02 4.60
N VAL A 65 -0.01 -1.06 3.94
CA VAL A 65 1.36 -1.56 4.14
C VAL A 65 2.37 -0.55 3.60
N GLN A 66 2.11 0.00 2.41
CA GLN A 66 3.02 0.97 1.81
C GLN A 66 3.10 2.29 2.58
N GLY A 67 1.98 2.75 3.14
CA GLY A 67 1.96 3.92 4.02
C GLY A 67 2.88 3.73 5.22
N LEU A 68 2.84 2.55 5.84
CA LEU A 68 3.71 2.21 6.97
C LEU A 68 5.19 2.13 6.56
N ARG A 69 5.48 1.59 5.36
CA ARG A 69 6.84 1.58 4.79
C ARG A 69 7.36 2.98 4.52
N ALA A 70 6.52 3.85 3.96
CA ALA A 70 6.85 5.24 3.71
C ALA A 70 7.11 6.00 5.02
N GLU A 71 6.31 5.74 6.05
CA GLU A 71 6.49 6.27 7.41
C GLU A 71 7.84 5.84 7.98
N ARG A 72 8.18 4.53 7.91
CA ARG A 72 9.47 4.00 8.35
C ARG A 72 10.63 4.61 7.58
N GLN A 73 10.52 4.72 6.26
CA GLN A 73 11.56 5.31 5.42
C GLN A 73 11.77 6.79 5.77
N THR A 74 10.70 7.53 5.99
CA THR A 74 10.76 8.97 6.26
C THR A 74 11.25 9.26 7.67
N HIS A 75 10.73 8.56 8.68
CA HIS A 75 10.90 8.93 10.09
C HIS A 75 11.81 8.01 10.91
N TYR A 76 12.31 6.92 10.33
CA TYR A 76 13.17 5.98 11.05
C TYR A 76 14.43 5.56 10.30
N SER A 77 14.32 4.93 9.13
CA SER A 77 15.49 4.33 8.47
C SER A 77 16.24 5.30 7.56
N GLY A 78 15.55 6.29 6.99
CA GLY A 78 16.02 6.95 5.78
C GLY A 78 15.97 6.01 4.57
N ASP A 79 16.68 6.36 3.51
CA ASP A 79 16.76 5.58 2.27
C ASP A 79 17.68 4.34 2.39
N LEU A 80 18.57 4.32 3.39
CA LEU A 80 19.41 3.19 3.79
C LEU A 80 19.59 3.21 5.31
N ILE A 81 19.67 2.05 5.93
CA ILE A 81 20.02 1.92 7.35
C ILE A 81 21.17 0.95 7.54
N LEU A 82 22.13 1.34 8.38
CA LEU A 82 23.20 0.47 8.84
C LEU A 82 22.88 0.03 10.26
N THR A 83 22.97 -1.27 10.51
CA THR A 83 22.78 -1.84 11.85
C THR A 83 23.94 -2.77 12.22
N ASN A 84 24.14 -2.97 13.53
CA ASN A 84 25.07 -3.97 14.04
C ASN A 84 24.61 -5.40 13.67
N PHE A 85 25.58 -6.32 13.61
CA PHE A 85 25.24 -7.75 13.49
C PHE A 85 24.54 -8.24 14.76
N ASN A 86 23.65 -9.24 14.64
CA ASN A 86 22.85 -9.76 15.76
C ASN A 86 23.68 -10.25 16.95
N GLN A 87 24.96 -10.57 16.72
CA GLN A 87 25.90 -11.12 17.70
C GLN A 87 26.83 -10.04 18.29
N LYS A 88 26.62 -8.77 17.94
CA LYS A 88 27.47 -7.64 18.31
C LYS A 88 26.63 -6.56 18.97
N ASP A 89 27.19 -5.85 19.94
CA ASP A 89 26.47 -4.78 20.65
C ASP A 89 26.62 -3.40 19.99
N SER A 90 27.38 -3.28 18.90
CA SER A 90 27.55 -2.06 18.12
C SER A 90 28.13 -2.35 16.73
N ILE A 91 28.06 -1.37 15.83
CA ILE A 91 28.73 -1.40 14.52
C ILE A 91 30.24 -1.41 14.75
N GLN A 92 30.93 -2.34 14.10
CA GLN A 92 32.39 -2.42 14.19
C GLN A 92 33.00 -1.23 13.45
N ASN A 93 34.12 -0.68 13.95
CA ASN A 93 34.80 0.47 13.35
C ASN A 93 33.87 1.65 13.01
N ALA A 94 32.86 1.93 13.85
CA ALA A 94 31.83 2.94 13.59
C ALA A 94 32.39 4.34 13.27
N SER A 95 33.52 4.73 13.87
CA SER A 95 34.21 5.99 13.56
C SER A 95 34.70 6.04 12.10
N ASP A 96 35.23 4.94 11.59
CA ASP A 96 35.71 4.84 10.20
C ASP A 96 34.54 4.79 9.23
N VAL A 97 33.49 4.03 9.58
CA VAL A 97 32.23 3.98 8.83
C VAL A 97 31.65 5.40 8.70
N THR A 98 31.43 6.10 9.81
CA THR A 98 30.87 7.46 9.80
C THR A 98 31.77 8.47 9.08
N SER A 99 33.09 8.32 9.19
CA SER A 99 34.05 9.15 8.44
C SER A 99 33.95 8.91 6.94
N TYR A 100 33.85 7.65 6.51
CA TYR A 100 33.65 7.30 5.11
C TYR A 100 32.31 7.83 4.58
N LEU A 101 31.21 7.69 5.33
CA LEU A 101 29.89 8.20 4.93
C LEU A 101 29.92 9.71 4.63
N ARG A 102 30.70 10.50 5.39
CA ARG A 102 30.88 11.94 5.12
C ARG A 102 31.55 12.24 3.77
N THR A 103 32.33 11.30 3.24
CA THR A 103 33.03 11.46 1.97
C THR A 103 32.19 11.10 0.74
N VAL A 104 31.05 10.43 0.93
CA VAL A 104 30.18 9.96 -0.16
C VAL A 104 29.23 11.08 -0.59
N PRO A 105 29.39 11.69 -1.79
CA PRO A 105 28.59 12.85 -2.20
C PRO A 105 27.11 12.54 -2.40
N SER A 106 26.78 11.26 -2.63
CA SER A 106 25.42 10.77 -2.82
C SER A 106 24.60 10.75 -1.52
N ILE A 107 25.24 10.89 -0.35
CA ILE A 107 24.60 10.93 0.95
C ILE A 107 24.33 12.40 1.30
N ALA A 108 23.05 12.76 1.45
CA ALA A 108 22.65 14.11 1.81
C ALA A 108 22.78 14.36 3.31
N ALA A 109 22.36 13.38 4.12
CA ALA A 109 22.46 13.42 5.58
C ALA A 109 22.53 12.00 6.15
N PHE A 110 23.06 11.86 7.36
CA PHE A 110 22.97 10.62 8.11
C PHE A 110 22.93 10.93 9.62
N SER A 111 22.26 10.05 10.37
CA SER A 111 22.12 10.17 11.82
C SER A 111 22.62 8.90 12.51
N PRO A 112 23.78 8.96 13.18
CA PRO A 112 24.26 7.88 14.04
C PRO A 112 23.48 7.85 15.35
N ARG A 113 23.08 6.65 15.79
CA ARG A 113 22.28 6.44 17.00
C ARG A 113 22.95 5.46 17.95
N TYR A 114 23.06 5.88 19.21
CA TYR A 114 23.46 4.99 20.31
C TYR A 114 22.20 4.35 20.88
N VAL A 115 22.20 3.03 21.03
CA VAL A 115 21.00 2.30 21.47
C VAL A 115 21.36 1.48 22.70
N ALA A 116 20.56 1.62 23.75
CA ALA A 116 20.75 0.89 24.99
C ALA A 116 19.41 0.46 25.60
N ASN A 117 19.37 -0.73 26.17
CA ASN A 117 18.23 -1.16 26.99
C ASN A 117 18.11 -0.23 28.20
N ALA A 118 16.89 0.19 28.49
CA ALA A 118 16.61 1.10 29.58
C ALA A 118 15.31 0.73 30.30
N ALA A 119 15.11 1.29 31.48
CA ALA A 119 13.80 1.37 32.12
C ALA A 119 13.47 2.84 32.40
N LEU A 120 12.20 3.19 32.21
CA LEU A 120 11.69 4.53 32.50
C LEU A 120 10.75 4.43 33.70
N GLU A 121 11.04 5.20 34.75
CA GLU A 121 10.25 5.25 35.97
C GLU A 121 9.51 6.58 36.13
N GLY A 122 8.19 6.49 36.30
CA GLY A 122 7.31 7.57 36.72
C GLY A 122 7.05 7.55 38.22
N ASN A 123 6.63 8.70 38.77
CA ASN A 123 6.18 8.84 40.17
C ASN A 123 7.19 8.41 41.25
N TYR A 124 8.47 8.26 40.90
CA TYR A 124 9.50 7.80 41.84
C TYR A 124 9.64 8.71 43.07
N ALA A 125 9.31 10.00 42.94
CA ALA A 125 9.38 11.00 44.00
C ALA A 125 8.09 11.14 44.84
N THR A 126 6.94 10.65 44.36
CA THR A 126 5.61 10.85 44.96
C THR A 126 4.98 9.54 45.43
N LYS A 127 5.81 8.56 45.80
CA LYS A 127 5.35 7.25 46.31
C LYS A 127 4.51 7.46 47.57
N GLY A 128 3.31 6.87 47.60
CA GLY A 128 2.39 6.97 48.73
C GLY A 128 2.92 6.25 49.98
N GLN A 129 3.44 5.03 49.80
CA GLN A 129 4.10 4.24 50.83
C GLN A 129 5.55 3.92 50.43
N LEU A 130 6.46 3.78 51.40
CA LEU A 130 7.85 3.39 51.15
C LEU A 130 7.98 2.02 50.45
N SER A 131 6.98 1.15 50.60
CA SER A 131 6.91 -0.17 49.96
C SER A 131 6.44 -0.12 48.50
N ASP A 132 5.91 1.00 48.03
CA ASP A 132 5.36 1.10 46.68
C ASP A 132 6.50 1.12 45.65
N LYS A 133 6.35 0.28 44.62
CA LYS A 133 7.23 0.31 43.47
C LYS A 133 6.85 1.51 42.59
N PRO A 134 7.83 2.22 42.01
CA PRO A 134 7.53 3.25 41.04
C PRO A 134 6.85 2.62 39.82
N ASP A 135 6.04 3.40 39.11
CA ASP A 135 5.53 2.99 37.81
C ASP A 135 6.73 2.84 36.89
N SER A 136 7.00 1.65 36.37
CA SER A 136 8.22 1.35 35.62
C SER A 136 7.87 0.59 34.34
N ILE A 137 8.51 0.99 33.24
CA ILE A 137 8.38 0.34 31.94
C ILE A 137 9.75 0.09 31.33
N VAL A 138 9.96 -1.12 30.79
CA VAL A 138 11.16 -1.44 30.01
C VAL A 138 11.05 -0.77 28.63
N THR A 139 12.11 -0.10 28.22
CA THR A 139 12.18 0.65 26.98
C THR A 139 13.60 0.57 26.41
N VAL A 140 13.84 1.30 25.34
CA VAL A 140 15.15 1.47 24.71
C VAL A 140 15.46 2.96 24.71
N ALA A 141 16.60 3.33 25.31
CA ALA A 141 17.14 4.66 25.23
C ALA A 141 17.96 4.82 23.96
N VAL A 142 17.67 5.87 23.21
CA VAL A 142 18.33 6.21 21.95
C VAL A 142 19.00 7.57 22.08
N GLY A 143 20.31 7.60 21.91
CA GLY A 143 21.12 8.80 21.89
C GLY A 143 21.25 9.31 20.46
N ILE A 144 20.76 10.53 20.21
CA ILE A 144 20.74 11.16 18.88
C ILE A 144 21.44 12.53 18.90
N ASP A 145 22.01 12.96 17.76
CA ASP A 145 22.26 14.39 17.50
C ASP A 145 20.97 14.96 16.90
N PRO A 146 20.21 15.81 17.61
CA PRO A 146 18.90 16.27 17.15
C PRO A 146 18.94 16.97 15.79
N VAL A 147 20.05 17.64 15.45
CA VAL A 147 20.19 18.34 14.16
C VAL A 147 20.43 17.35 13.02
N ALA A 148 21.27 16.34 13.25
CA ALA A 148 21.54 15.31 12.24
C ALA A 148 20.33 14.40 12.05
N GLU A 149 19.62 14.09 13.13
CA GLU A 149 18.39 13.31 13.13
C GLU A 149 17.29 14.04 12.35
N GLU A 150 17.03 15.31 12.64
CA GLU A 150 16.07 16.12 11.89
C GLU A 150 16.40 16.20 10.39
N ALA A 151 17.67 16.41 10.03
CA ALA A 151 18.10 16.46 8.63
C ALA A 151 17.96 15.12 7.90
N THR A 152 17.91 14.00 8.62
CA THR A 152 17.87 12.65 8.06
C THR A 152 16.45 12.08 8.01
N THR A 153 15.66 12.30 9.06
CA THR A 153 14.37 11.63 9.28
C THR A 153 13.20 12.56 9.57
N HIS A 154 13.39 13.88 9.53
CA HIS A 154 12.34 14.84 9.88
C HIS A 154 11.67 14.55 11.22
N PHE A 155 12.46 14.11 12.19
CA PHE A 155 11.99 13.53 13.45
C PHE A 155 11.10 14.50 14.25
N SER A 156 11.27 15.81 14.09
CA SER A 156 10.41 16.82 14.72
C SER A 156 8.95 16.79 14.25
N GLN A 157 8.66 16.25 13.06
CA GLN A 157 7.28 16.10 12.55
C GLN A 157 6.46 15.11 13.38
N LEU A 158 7.13 14.23 14.12
CA LEU A 158 6.49 13.26 15.02
C LEU A 158 6.05 13.89 16.35
N LEU A 159 6.46 15.13 16.64
CA LEU A 159 6.18 15.79 17.91
C LEU A 159 4.69 16.12 18.03
N VAL A 160 4.03 15.48 19.00
CA VAL A 160 2.60 15.67 19.27
C VAL A 160 2.37 16.68 20.41
N GLU A 161 3.32 16.77 21.33
CA GLU A 161 3.26 17.67 22.48
C GLU A 161 4.68 18.06 22.95
N GLY A 162 4.81 19.28 23.46
CA GLY A 162 6.06 19.80 24.02
C GLY A 162 6.99 20.38 22.95
N GLU A 163 8.29 20.19 23.13
CA GLU A 163 9.33 20.74 22.26
C GLU A 163 10.34 19.67 21.81
N TYR A 164 10.92 19.87 20.63
CA TYR A 164 11.98 19.02 20.12
C TYR A 164 13.31 19.24 20.85
N LEU A 165 14.18 18.22 20.86
CA LEU A 165 15.51 18.30 21.48
C LEU A 165 16.46 19.21 20.70
N GLN A 166 17.35 19.84 21.44
CA GLN A 166 18.50 20.62 21.00
C GLN A 166 19.77 19.95 21.53
N ARG A 167 20.93 20.29 20.95
CA ARG A 167 22.21 19.63 21.27
C ARG A 167 22.67 19.77 22.71
N ASP A 168 22.17 20.76 23.42
CA ASP A 168 22.55 21.08 24.81
C ASP A 168 21.41 20.83 25.81
N ASP A 169 20.32 20.18 25.37
CA ASP A 169 19.21 19.76 26.23
C ASP A 169 19.58 18.52 27.05
N TYR A 170 20.54 18.68 27.95
CA TYR A 170 20.87 17.66 28.94
C TYR A 170 19.73 17.51 29.96
N ASP A 171 19.55 16.29 30.45
CA ASP A 171 18.50 15.92 31.42
C ASP A 171 17.08 16.10 30.86
N GLN A 172 16.96 16.11 29.54
CA GLN A 172 15.70 16.23 28.83
C GLN A 172 15.55 15.08 27.84
N ILE A 173 14.32 14.57 27.72
CA ILE A 173 14.02 13.42 26.87
C ILE A 173 12.79 13.65 25.99
N LEU A 174 12.76 13.00 24.84
CA LEU A 174 11.53 12.72 24.11
C LEU A 174 11.05 11.32 24.45
N VAL A 175 9.74 11.18 24.62
CA VAL A 175 9.12 9.90 25.00
C VAL A 175 8.15 9.47 23.91
N GLY A 176 8.30 8.23 23.43
CA GLY A 176 7.35 7.61 22.52
C GLY A 176 5.98 7.39 23.18
N THR A 177 4.91 7.56 22.42
CA THR A 177 3.53 7.44 22.93
C THR A 177 3.19 6.08 23.52
N SER A 178 3.79 4.98 23.04
CA SER A 178 3.49 3.64 23.55
C SER A 178 4.00 3.42 24.99
N LEU A 179 4.80 4.33 25.53
CA LEU A 179 5.28 4.31 26.91
C LEU A 179 4.30 4.97 27.89
N LEU A 180 3.23 5.62 27.39
CA LEU A 180 2.34 6.49 28.16
C LEU A 180 0.89 5.99 28.10
N GLU A 181 0.23 5.79 29.24
CA GLU A 181 -1.14 5.23 29.27
C GLU A 181 -2.15 6.13 28.57
N ARG A 182 -1.97 7.46 28.63
CA ARG A 182 -2.83 8.45 27.97
C ARG A 182 -2.89 8.31 26.45
N TYR A 183 -1.91 7.65 25.83
CA TYR A 183 -1.84 7.44 24.38
C TYR A 183 -2.10 5.98 23.97
N LYS A 184 -2.51 5.14 24.91
CA LYS A 184 -2.81 3.74 24.64
C LYS A 184 -4.03 3.60 23.73
N THR A 185 -3.78 3.24 22.48
CA THR A 185 -4.84 2.93 21.51
C THR A 185 -5.10 1.43 21.47
N GLY A 186 -5.99 0.93 22.34
CA GLY A 186 -6.50 -0.44 22.28
C GLY A 186 -5.69 -1.48 23.06
N VAL A 187 -5.34 -2.59 22.41
CA VAL A 187 -4.81 -3.81 23.06
C VAL A 187 -3.45 -3.54 23.70
N SER A 188 -3.33 -3.81 25.00
CA SER A 188 -2.08 -3.72 25.74
C SER A 188 -1.00 -4.58 25.09
N ILE A 189 0.19 -4.02 24.88
CA ILE A 189 1.35 -4.81 24.46
C ILE A 189 1.69 -5.77 25.62
N PRO A 190 1.70 -7.10 25.39
CA PRO A 190 1.98 -8.05 26.45
C PRO A 190 3.33 -7.76 27.11
N GLY A 191 3.35 -7.65 28.45
CA GLY A 191 4.57 -7.39 29.21
C GLY A 191 4.95 -5.92 29.36
N THR A 192 4.15 -4.97 28.85
CA THR A 192 4.33 -3.53 29.11
C THR A 192 3.14 -2.96 29.88
N THR A 193 3.43 -2.20 30.94
CA THR A 193 2.45 -1.37 31.63
C THR A 193 2.86 0.08 31.38
N PRO A 194 2.15 0.80 30.49
CA PRO A 194 2.46 2.20 30.22
C PRO A 194 2.36 3.08 31.47
N LEU A 195 3.13 4.17 31.50
CA LEU A 195 3.17 5.07 32.65
C LEU A 195 1.87 5.89 32.72
N PRO A 196 1.13 5.85 33.84
CA PRO A 196 -0.24 6.36 33.90
C PRO A 196 -0.38 7.88 33.99
N THR A 197 0.63 8.58 34.52
CA THR A 197 0.46 9.97 35.01
C THR A 197 1.59 10.92 34.58
N VAL A 198 2.49 10.48 33.70
CA VAL A 198 3.60 11.32 33.23
C VAL A 198 3.25 11.99 31.90
N GLY A 199 3.69 13.23 31.72
CA GLY A 199 3.51 14.02 30.52
C GLY A 199 4.65 15.03 30.35
N VAL A 200 4.50 15.98 29.42
CA VAL A 200 5.51 17.02 29.20
C VAL A 200 5.72 17.82 30.50
N GLY A 201 6.99 18.07 30.85
CA GLY A 201 7.42 18.72 32.09
C GLY A 201 7.49 17.80 33.31
N SER A 202 7.01 16.55 33.24
CA SER A 202 7.16 15.59 34.33
C SER A 202 8.63 15.17 34.50
N LYS A 203 9.05 15.04 35.75
CA LYS A 203 10.33 14.40 36.09
C LYS A 203 10.16 12.88 36.11
N VAL A 204 11.07 12.20 35.43
CA VAL A 204 11.13 10.75 35.31
C VAL A 204 12.55 10.28 35.60
N ARG A 205 12.71 9.02 35.98
CA ARG A 205 14.04 8.43 36.21
C ARG A 205 14.32 7.45 35.08
N LEU A 206 15.39 7.71 34.34
CA LEU A 206 15.88 6.82 33.29
C LEU A 206 16.97 5.93 33.89
N LEU A 207 16.76 4.62 33.81
CA LEU A 207 17.72 3.62 34.24
C LEU A 207 18.41 3.04 33.01
N VAL A 208 19.70 3.31 32.84
CA VAL A 208 20.51 2.77 31.74
C VAL A 208 21.77 2.17 32.33
N ASN A 209 22.08 0.92 31.97
CA ASN A 209 23.29 0.21 32.45
C ASN A 209 23.44 0.21 34.00
N GLY A 210 22.33 0.14 34.72
CA GLY A 210 22.30 0.20 36.19
C GLY A 210 22.50 1.59 36.80
N ILE A 211 22.71 2.62 35.97
CA ILE A 211 22.78 4.02 36.42
C ILE A 211 21.38 4.63 36.37
N GLU A 212 20.94 5.16 37.49
CA GLU A 212 19.70 5.92 37.61
C GLU A 212 19.98 7.40 37.37
N HIS A 213 19.26 8.02 36.43
CA HIS A 213 19.42 9.43 36.12
C HIS A 213 18.07 10.13 36.03
N GLU A 214 17.91 11.25 36.74
CA GLU A 214 16.69 12.05 36.70
C GLU A 214 16.64 12.88 35.42
N MET A 215 15.52 12.84 34.71
CA MET A 215 15.29 13.57 33.47
C MET A 215 13.90 14.20 33.43
N THR A 216 13.71 15.18 32.57
CA THR A 216 12.44 15.87 32.35
C THR A 216 11.92 15.54 30.94
N ILE A 217 10.65 15.18 30.82
CA ILE A 217 10.03 14.97 29.51
C ILE A 217 9.89 16.32 28.81
N LYS A 218 10.66 16.55 27.75
CA LYS A 218 10.59 17.78 26.95
C LYS A 218 9.46 17.70 25.91
N GLY A 219 9.28 16.52 25.33
CA GLY A 219 8.32 16.31 24.26
C GLY A 219 7.86 14.87 24.16
N ILE A 220 6.73 14.68 23.48
CA ILE A 220 6.12 13.38 23.23
C ILE A 220 5.99 13.21 21.73
N ILE A 221 6.43 12.05 21.24
CA ILE A 221 6.47 11.73 19.81
C ILE A 221 5.57 10.54 19.47
N ALA A 222 4.91 10.60 18.31
CA ALA A 222 4.09 9.53 17.76
C ALA A 222 4.40 9.33 16.28
N SER A 223 4.71 8.11 15.89
CA SER A 223 5.12 7.74 14.53
C SER A 223 4.35 6.58 13.94
N LYS A 224 3.49 5.92 14.74
CA LYS A 224 2.83 4.64 14.39
C LYS A 224 3.82 3.50 14.15
N LEU A 225 5.12 3.72 14.42
CA LEU A 225 6.19 2.73 14.35
C LEU A 225 6.56 2.32 15.76
N GLN A 226 6.55 1.02 16.04
CA GLN A 226 6.98 0.51 17.33
C GLN A 226 8.48 0.81 17.60
N GLU A 227 9.30 0.88 16.55
CA GLU A 227 10.72 1.25 16.63
C GLU A 227 10.96 2.67 17.14
N VAL A 228 9.93 3.51 17.22
CA VAL A 228 10.01 4.87 17.73
C VAL A 228 9.10 5.04 18.94
N ASP A 229 7.86 4.58 18.88
CA ASP A 229 6.85 4.83 19.91
C ASP A 229 7.13 4.07 21.23
N LEU A 230 7.96 3.02 21.20
CA LEU A 230 8.41 2.28 22.40
C LEU A 230 9.78 2.73 22.93
N ARG A 231 10.36 3.79 22.36
CA ARG A 231 11.70 4.27 22.71
C ARG A 231 11.66 5.61 23.43
N VAL A 232 12.72 5.92 24.16
CA VAL A 232 13.01 7.26 24.68
C VAL A 232 14.23 7.80 23.96
N PHE A 233 14.21 9.09 23.62
CA PHE A 233 15.28 9.74 22.88
C PHE A 233 15.93 10.82 23.73
N VAL A 234 17.25 10.81 23.75
CA VAL A 234 18.08 11.74 24.54
C VAL A 234 19.24 12.23 23.68
N VAL A 235 19.94 13.27 24.12
CA VAL A 235 21.15 13.74 23.42
C VAL A 235 22.23 12.66 23.46
N ASP A 236 22.86 12.38 22.31
CA ASP A 236 23.89 11.34 22.13
C ASP A 236 25.02 11.39 23.16
N ARG A 237 25.54 12.60 23.47
CA ARG A 237 26.60 12.83 24.45
C ARG A 237 26.16 12.41 25.84
N GLN A 238 24.90 12.65 26.20
CA GLN A 238 24.35 12.25 27.50
C GLN A 238 24.23 10.73 27.61
N LEU A 239 23.66 10.07 26.61
CA LEU A 239 23.51 8.61 26.66
C LEU A 239 24.88 7.92 26.73
N ARG A 240 25.85 8.37 25.93
CA ARG A 240 27.23 7.85 25.99
C ARG A 240 27.84 7.98 27.37
N SER A 241 27.67 9.14 28.01
CA SER A 241 28.13 9.36 29.38
C SER A 241 27.49 8.39 30.36
N LEU A 242 26.17 8.15 30.27
CA LEU A 242 25.45 7.18 31.11
C LEU A 242 25.88 5.73 30.86
N LEU A 243 26.31 5.41 29.64
CA LEU A 243 26.86 4.10 29.32
C LEU A 243 28.32 3.93 29.75
N GLY A 244 28.98 4.97 30.24
CA GLY A 244 30.43 4.97 30.49
C GLY A 244 31.25 4.80 29.22
N ARG A 245 30.67 5.15 28.07
CA ARG A 245 31.24 4.99 26.73
C ARG A 245 31.87 6.28 26.27
N THR A 246 33.14 6.21 25.90
CA THR A 246 33.86 7.29 25.20
C THR A 246 34.14 6.94 23.75
N ASP A 247 33.83 5.70 23.34
CA ASP A 247 33.97 5.20 21.99
C ASP A 247 32.86 5.73 21.07
N GLY A 248 33.19 5.94 19.80
CA GLY A 248 32.25 6.36 18.75
C GLY A 248 31.34 5.23 18.26
N ALA A 249 31.18 4.17 19.05
CA ALA A 249 30.55 2.93 18.62
C ALA A 249 29.02 3.00 18.74
N VAL A 250 28.40 3.29 17.60
CA VAL A 250 26.96 3.42 17.41
C VAL A 250 26.32 2.07 17.06
N ASN A 251 25.00 1.99 17.23
CA ASN A 251 24.23 0.77 17.00
C ASN A 251 23.52 0.81 15.64
N GLU A 252 22.96 1.96 15.31
CA GLU A 252 22.19 2.20 14.09
C GLU A 252 22.71 3.48 13.42
N ILE A 253 22.70 3.53 12.09
CA ILE A 253 22.94 4.76 11.31
C ILE A 253 21.85 4.86 10.25
N ALA A 254 20.94 5.83 10.39
CA ALA A 254 19.99 6.18 9.34
C ALA A 254 20.68 7.04 8.28
N ILE A 255 20.38 6.82 7.01
CA ILE A 255 21.03 7.54 5.89
C ILE A 255 19.96 8.08 4.94
N LYS A 256 20.03 9.37 4.66
CA LYS A 256 19.24 10.06 3.63
C LYS A 256 20.10 10.32 2.40
N LEU A 257 19.62 9.91 1.23
CA LEU A 257 20.33 10.11 -0.02
C LEU A 257 19.92 11.41 -0.68
N ALA A 258 20.82 11.92 -1.54
CA ALA A 258 20.52 13.06 -2.40
C ALA A 258 19.39 12.70 -3.39
N PRO A 259 18.61 13.69 -3.86
CA PRO A 259 17.51 13.45 -4.80
C PRO A 259 17.98 12.72 -6.06
N LYS A 260 17.16 11.78 -6.56
CA LYS A 260 17.41 10.98 -7.78
C LYS A 260 18.63 10.05 -7.73
N VAL A 261 19.14 9.75 -6.53
CA VAL A 261 20.15 8.71 -6.32
C VAL A 261 19.47 7.36 -6.07
N SER A 262 19.99 6.30 -6.71
CA SER A 262 19.55 4.92 -6.46
C SER A 262 20.12 4.41 -5.13
N ALA A 263 19.26 4.04 -4.19
CA ALA A 263 19.68 3.45 -2.92
C ALA A 263 20.40 2.11 -3.10
N ALA A 264 20.03 1.33 -4.12
CA ALA A 264 20.69 0.06 -4.44
C ALA A 264 22.14 0.28 -4.90
N ASP A 265 22.40 1.33 -5.68
CA ASP A 265 23.75 1.65 -6.17
C ASP A 265 24.64 2.13 -5.02
N VAL A 266 24.09 2.97 -4.14
CA VAL A 266 24.83 3.41 -2.94
C VAL A 266 25.09 2.24 -2.00
N LYS A 267 24.11 1.34 -1.79
CA LYS A 267 24.34 0.11 -1.04
C LYS A 267 25.51 -0.70 -1.63
N ALA A 268 25.52 -0.91 -2.95
CA ALA A 268 26.60 -1.61 -3.62
C ALA A 268 27.95 -0.91 -3.42
N GLN A 269 27.99 0.43 -3.51
CA GLN A 269 29.19 1.23 -3.24
C GLN A 269 29.68 1.06 -1.79
N LEU A 270 28.78 1.09 -0.80
CA LEU A 270 29.13 0.89 0.62
C LEU A 270 29.71 -0.51 0.85
N LEU A 271 29.12 -1.54 0.24
CA LEU A 271 29.61 -2.91 0.33
C LEU A 271 30.98 -3.08 -0.34
N GLN A 272 31.21 -2.46 -1.50
CA GLN A 272 32.51 -2.47 -2.18
C GLN A 272 33.60 -1.75 -1.37
N ALA A 273 33.23 -0.74 -0.59
CA ALA A 273 34.14 -0.03 0.30
C ALA A 273 34.47 -0.80 1.60
N GLY A 274 33.98 -2.03 1.76
CA GLY A 274 34.26 -2.88 2.92
C GLY A 274 33.32 -2.67 4.11
N ILE A 275 32.38 -1.72 4.05
CA ILE A 275 31.45 -1.42 5.17
C ILE A 275 30.59 -2.63 5.53
N GLY A 276 30.35 -3.54 4.57
CA GLY A 276 29.62 -4.80 4.81
C GLY A 276 30.31 -5.77 5.78
N ALA A 277 31.60 -5.60 6.07
CA ALA A 277 32.30 -6.35 7.11
C ALA A 277 32.02 -5.81 8.52
N ASP A 278 31.69 -4.53 8.61
CA ASP A 278 31.55 -3.77 9.85
C ASP A 278 30.10 -3.62 10.31
N ALA A 279 29.18 -3.50 9.35
CA ALA A 279 27.74 -3.29 9.56
C ALA A 279 26.89 -4.05 8.53
N LYS A 280 25.64 -4.32 8.91
CA LYS A 280 24.60 -4.71 7.95
C LYS A 280 24.13 -3.49 7.19
N VAL A 281 24.41 -3.41 5.90
CA VAL A 281 23.90 -2.36 5.01
C VAL A 281 22.57 -2.81 4.41
N GLN A 282 21.47 -2.21 4.84
CA GLN A 282 20.11 -2.64 4.49
C GLN A 282 19.33 -1.54 3.77
N LEU A 283 18.60 -1.92 2.74
CA LEU A 283 17.51 -1.10 2.19
C LEU A 283 16.33 -1.10 3.18
N PRO A 284 15.41 -0.11 3.12
CA PRO A 284 14.26 -0.03 4.02
C PRO A 284 13.48 -1.36 4.07
N LEU A 285 13.18 -1.93 2.91
CA LEU A 285 12.48 -3.21 2.76
C LEU A 285 13.23 -4.41 3.36
N GLU A 286 14.57 -4.41 3.33
CA GLU A 286 15.40 -5.49 3.88
C GLU A 286 15.61 -5.35 5.39
N SER A 287 15.36 -4.16 5.93
CA SER A 287 15.45 -3.85 7.35
C SER A 287 14.13 -4.04 8.10
N GLU A 288 13.07 -4.41 7.38
CA GLU A 288 11.75 -4.68 7.95
C GLU A 288 11.80 -5.94 8.84
N PRO A 289 11.21 -5.89 10.05
CA PRO A 289 10.98 -7.10 10.84
C PRO A 289 10.13 -8.10 10.06
N VAL A 290 10.38 -9.40 10.23
CA VAL A 290 9.65 -10.49 9.54
C VAL A 290 8.13 -10.36 9.64
N PHE A 291 7.63 -9.84 10.77
CA PHE A 291 6.21 -9.54 10.96
C PHE A 291 5.62 -8.62 9.87
N PHE A 292 6.38 -7.64 9.38
CA PHE A 292 5.92 -6.75 8.30
C PHE A 292 5.79 -7.48 6.97
N GLU A 293 6.69 -8.42 6.67
CA GLU A 293 6.61 -9.24 5.47
C GLU A 293 5.36 -10.15 5.51
N ASP A 294 5.14 -10.82 6.63
CA ASP A 294 3.95 -11.66 6.84
C ASP A 294 2.65 -10.84 6.80
N PHE A 295 2.67 -9.66 7.41
CA PHE A 295 1.55 -8.73 7.39
C PHE A 295 1.25 -8.24 5.97
N ALA A 296 2.28 -7.82 5.23
CA ALA A 296 2.17 -7.41 3.83
C ALA A 296 1.59 -8.52 2.96
N ALA A 297 2.17 -9.73 3.04
CA ALA A 297 1.72 -10.88 2.28
C ALA A 297 0.27 -11.27 2.62
N THR A 298 -0.15 -11.07 3.87
CA THR A 298 -1.54 -11.32 4.28
C THR A 298 -2.50 -10.30 3.67
N PHE A 299 -2.16 -9.02 3.69
CA PHE A 299 -2.98 -7.96 3.10
C PHE A 299 -3.05 -8.07 1.57
N ASP A 300 -1.96 -8.48 0.92
CA ASP A 300 -1.95 -8.78 -0.51
C ASP A 300 -2.90 -9.94 -0.84
N LYS A 301 -2.86 -11.02 -0.06
CA LYS A 301 -3.77 -12.17 -0.22
C LYS A 301 -5.22 -11.78 0.06
N LEU A 302 -5.49 -10.96 1.08
CA LEU A 302 -6.83 -10.44 1.38
C LEU A 302 -7.33 -9.55 0.23
N GLY A 303 -6.48 -8.68 -0.31
CA GLY A 303 -6.80 -7.84 -1.48
C GLY A 303 -7.12 -8.67 -2.71
N ALA A 304 -6.34 -9.72 -2.97
CA ALA A 304 -6.61 -10.67 -4.05
C ALA A 304 -7.95 -11.41 -3.84
N PHE A 305 -8.21 -11.89 -2.63
CA PHE A 305 -9.44 -12.60 -2.27
C PHE A 305 -10.68 -11.71 -2.38
N LEU A 306 -10.67 -10.52 -1.77
CA LEU A 306 -11.76 -9.55 -1.88
C LEU A 306 -11.94 -9.08 -3.32
N GLY A 307 -10.84 -8.90 -4.06
CA GLY A 307 -10.88 -8.61 -5.49
C GLY A 307 -11.57 -9.73 -6.27
N SER A 308 -11.36 -11.00 -5.92
CA SER A 308 -12.05 -12.11 -6.59
C SER A 308 -13.56 -12.12 -6.32
N ILE A 309 -13.98 -11.79 -5.09
CA ILE A 309 -15.40 -11.61 -4.75
C ILE A 309 -15.99 -10.45 -5.54
N GLY A 310 -15.28 -9.31 -5.60
CA GLY A 310 -15.68 -8.15 -6.40
C GLY A 310 -15.87 -8.51 -7.88
N LEU A 311 -15.00 -9.37 -8.43
CA LEU A 311 -15.13 -9.87 -9.80
C LEU A 311 -16.36 -10.77 -10.00
N VAL A 312 -16.71 -11.62 -9.02
CA VAL A 312 -17.94 -12.43 -9.10
C VAL A 312 -19.18 -11.55 -9.04
N ILE A 313 -19.20 -10.54 -8.15
CA ILE A 313 -20.28 -9.55 -8.07
C ILE A 313 -20.41 -8.79 -9.39
N ALA A 314 -19.29 -8.35 -9.96
CA ALA A 314 -19.23 -7.73 -11.28
C ALA A 314 -19.85 -8.62 -12.37
N PHE A 315 -19.44 -9.90 -12.41
CA PHE A 315 -19.93 -10.87 -13.36
C PHE A 315 -21.46 -11.03 -13.28
N ILE A 316 -22.00 -11.19 -12.08
CA ILE A 316 -23.45 -11.35 -11.86
C ILE A 316 -24.21 -10.09 -12.26
N ALA A 317 -23.75 -8.91 -11.84
CA ALA A 317 -24.39 -7.64 -12.16
C ALA A 317 -24.49 -7.42 -13.67
N ILE A 318 -23.40 -7.74 -14.39
CA ILE A 318 -23.31 -7.58 -15.85
C ILE A 318 -24.17 -8.62 -16.57
N PHE A 319 -24.15 -9.87 -16.09
CA PHE A 319 -25.04 -10.91 -16.59
C PHE A 319 -26.51 -10.47 -16.51
N ILE A 320 -26.95 -10.00 -15.34
CA ILE A 320 -28.34 -9.52 -15.13
C ILE A 320 -28.65 -8.33 -16.06
N LEU A 321 -27.73 -7.36 -16.16
CA LEU A 321 -27.91 -6.17 -16.97
C LEU A 321 -28.06 -6.52 -18.47
N VAL A 322 -27.18 -7.37 -19.00
CA VAL A 322 -27.24 -7.84 -20.39
C VAL A 322 -28.50 -8.68 -20.60
N PHE A 323 -28.85 -9.54 -19.65
CA PHE A 323 -30.06 -10.37 -19.72
C PHE A 323 -31.33 -9.53 -19.83
N ILE A 324 -31.51 -8.55 -18.95
CA ILE A 324 -32.67 -7.63 -18.99
C ILE A 324 -32.69 -6.85 -20.32
N ASN A 325 -31.55 -6.30 -20.77
CA ASN A 325 -31.48 -5.56 -22.02
C ASN A 325 -31.76 -6.45 -23.25
N THR A 326 -31.44 -7.74 -23.19
CA THR A 326 -31.70 -8.68 -24.28
C THR A 326 -33.17 -9.13 -24.28
N ILE A 327 -33.75 -9.42 -23.11
CA ILE A 327 -35.18 -9.78 -22.98
C ILE A 327 -36.09 -8.64 -23.45
N THR A 328 -35.83 -7.42 -23.00
CA THR A 328 -36.63 -6.25 -23.38
C THR A 328 -36.58 -5.97 -24.90
N ARG A 329 -35.58 -6.50 -25.61
CA ARG A 329 -35.41 -6.38 -27.06
C ARG A 329 -35.75 -7.65 -27.84
N ARG A 330 -36.31 -8.69 -27.21
CA ARG A 330 -36.62 -9.99 -27.84
C ARG A 330 -37.45 -9.86 -29.13
N ARG A 331 -38.46 -8.99 -29.14
CA ARG A 331 -39.28 -8.72 -30.34
C ARG A 331 -38.47 -8.12 -31.49
N SER A 332 -37.54 -7.21 -31.19
CA SER A 332 -36.66 -6.60 -32.21
C SER A 332 -35.67 -7.63 -32.79
N ILE A 333 -35.17 -8.53 -31.95
CA ILE A 333 -34.30 -9.64 -32.35
C ILE A 333 -35.05 -10.59 -33.30
N GLY A 334 -36.29 -10.96 -32.99
CA GLY A 334 -37.12 -11.82 -33.85
C GLY A 334 -37.38 -11.21 -35.23
N ILE A 335 -37.58 -9.90 -35.31
CA ILE A 335 -37.71 -9.18 -36.60
C ILE A 335 -36.40 -9.23 -37.40
N LEU A 336 -35.24 -9.03 -36.77
CA LEU A 336 -33.93 -9.11 -37.43
C LEU A 336 -33.68 -10.51 -38.00
N GLN A 337 -34.05 -11.56 -37.25
CA GLN A 337 -33.96 -12.95 -37.71
C GLN A 337 -34.91 -13.23 -38.88
N ALA A 338 -36.14 -12.68 -38.85
CA ALA A 338 -37.10 -12.84 -39.94
C ALA A 338 -36.64 -12.19 -41.26
N ILE A 339 -35.83 -11.13 -41.20
CA ILE A 339 -35.20 -10.48 -42.36
C ILE A 339 -33.97 -11.26 -42.88
N GLY A 340 -33.58 -12.35 -42.20
CA GLY A 340 -32.50 -13.25 -42.62
C GLY A 340 -31.14 -12.98 -41.97
N ILE A 341 -31.08 -12.15 -40.92
CA ILE A 341 -29.83 -11.94 -40.17
C ILE A 341 -29.53 -13.18 -39.34
N GLN A 342 -28.32 -13.70 -39.47
CA GLN A 342 -27.87 -14.87 -38.72
C GLN A 342 -27.83 -14.60 -37.21
N SER A 343 -28.33 -15.55 -36.41
CA SER A 343 -28.33 -15.44 -34.94
C SER A 343 -26.94 -15.21 -34.35
N SER A 344 -25.90 -15.78 -34.97
CA SER A 344 -24.50 -15.59 -34.58
C SER A 344 -24.01 -14.15 -34.76
N ALA A 345 -24.50 -13.42 -35.78
CA ALA A 345 -24.13 -12.02 -35.98
C ALA A 345 -24.73 -11.11 -34.90
N ILE A 346 -25.93 -11.45 -34.41
CA ILE A 346 -26.59 -10.74 -33.30
C ILE A 346 -25.85 -11.04 -31.98
N GLU A 347 -25.50 -12.32 -31.73
CA GLU A 347 -24.71 -12.74 -30.56
C GLU A 347 -23.35 -12.01 -30.50
N ILE A 348 -22.61 -11.99 -31.61
CA ILE A 348 -21.33 -11.26 -31.71
C ILE A 348 -21.52 -9.76 -31.48
N GLY A 349 -22.61 -9.17 -31.99
CA GLY A 349 -22.92 -7.76 -31.78
C GLY A 349 -23.08 -7.39 -30.30
N TYR A 350 -23.81 -8.20 -29.53
CA TYR A 350 -23.97 -7.98 -28.09
C TYR A 350 -22.66 -8.15 -27.32
N ILE A 351 -21.85 -9.15 -27.66
CA ILE A 351 -20.55 -9.37 -27.02
C ILE A 351 -19.61 -8.20 -27.31
N LEU A 352 -19.50 -7.76 -28.58
CA LEU A 352 -18.68 -6.61 -28.97
C LEU A 352 -19.14 -5.33 -28.26
N GLN A 353 -20.45 -5.13 -28.12
CA GLN A 353 -21.00 -3.99 -27.38
C GLN A 353 -20.59 -4.03 -25.90
N SER A 354 -20.72 -5.17 -25.24
CA SER A 354 -20.29 -5.33 -23.83
C SER A 354 -18.78 -5.11 -23.66
N VAL A 355 -17.96 -5.64 -24.58
CA VAL A 355 -16.51 -5.42 -24.57
C VAL A 355 -16.18 -3.93 -24.75
N LEU A 356 -16.89 -3.22 -25.63
CA LEU A 356 -16.71 -1.78 -25.82
C LEU A 356 -17.05 -1.00 -24.55
N TYR A 357 -18.19 -1.31 -23.90
CA TYR A 357 -18.56 -0.67 -22.63
C TYR A 357 -17.58 -0.97 -21.50
N ALA A 358 -17.11 -2.21 -21.40
CA ALA A 358 -16.09 -2.60 -20.43
C ALA A 358 -14.76 -1.88 -20.67
N SER A 359 -14.34 -1.76 -21.93
CA SER A 359 -13.09 -1.09 -22.30
C SER A 359 -13.16 0.40 -21.98
N VAL A 360 -14.28 1.06 -22.31
CA VAL A 360 -14.50 2.47 -21.96
C VAL A 360 -14.57 2.64 -20.44
N GLY A 361 -15.29 1.76 -19.74
CA GLY A 361 -15.39 1.82 -18.28
C GLY A 361 -14.05 1.61 -17.58
N ALA A 362 -13.23 0.67 -18.06
CA ALA A 362 -11.89 0.44 -17.56
C ALA A 362 -10.95 1.61 -17.86
N ALA A 363 -10.99 2.17 -19.07
CA ALA A 363 -10.18 3.33 -19.43
C ALA A 363 -10.53 4.56 -18.59
N VAL A 364 -11.83 4.87 -18.44
CA VAL A 364 -12.28 5.99 -17.61
C VAL A 364 -11.98 5.73 -16.13
N GLY A 365 -12.22 4.51 -15.64
CA GLY A 365 -11.89 4.16 -14.25
C GLY A 365 -10.39 4.24 -13.96
N MET A 366 -9.53 3.87 -14.91
CA MET A 366 -8.08 4.03 -14.79
C MET A 366 -7.69 5.51 -14.73
N LEU A 367 -8.27 6.36 -15.59
CA LEU A 367 -8.06 7.80 -15.54
C LEU A 367 -8.51 8.39 -14.20
N VAL A 368 -9.68 8.00 -13.71
CA VAL A 368 -10.21 8.45 -12.42
C VAL A 368 -9.31 7.97 -11.27
N LEU A 369 -8.83 6.72 -11.30
CA LEU A 369 -7.91 6.20 -10.30
C LEU A 369 -6.62 7.02 -10.23
N PHE A 370 -5.88 7.10 -11.33
CA PHE A 370 -4.53 7.68 -11.35
C PHE A 370 -4.52 9.22 -11.34
N LEU A 371 -5.54 9.88 -11.90
CA LEU A 371 -5.58 11.36 -11.96
C LEU A 371 -6.34 11.99 -10.80
N VAL A 372 -7.23 11.26 -10.13
CA VAL A 372 -8.10 11.80 -9.08
C VAL A 372 -7.88 11.10 -7.75
N LEU A 373 -8.10 9.78 -7.67
CA LEU A 373 -8.12 9.07 -6.39
C LEU A 373 -6.73 8.93 -5.78
N GLU A 374 -5.75 8.43 -6.54
CA GLU A 374 -4.38 8.25 -6.05
C GLU A 374 -3.77 9.57 -5.52
N PRO A 375 -3.71 10.67 -6.29
CA PRO A 375 -3.15 11.92 -5.77
C PRO A 375 -3.95 12.48 -4.58
N TYR A 376 -5.27 12.31 -4.56
CA TYR A 376 -6.09 12.73 -3.43
C TYR A 376 -5.71 11.99 -2.14
N PHE A 377 -5.60 10.66 -2.19
CA PHE A 377 -5.23 9.86 -1.02
C PHE A 377 -3.73 9.95 -0.67
N SER A 378 -2.86 10.33 -1.61
CA SER A 378 -1.46 10.64 -1.30
C SER A 378 -1.32 11.93 -0.49
N HIS A 379 -2.15 12.95 -0.75
CA HIS A 379 -2.13 14.22 0.00
C HIS A 379 -3.01 14.19 1.26
N HIS A 380 -4.06 13.36 1.27
CA HIS A 380 -4.97 13.17 2.39
C HIS A 380 -5.06 11.69 2.75
N PRO A 381 -3.99 11.10 3.32
CA PRO A 381 -4.00 9.71 3.74
C PRO A 381 -5.06 9.48 4.81
N ILE A 382 -5.67 8.29 4.78
CA ILE A 382 -6.61 7.86 5.82
C ILE A 382 -5.80 7.55 7.08
N ASP A 383 -6.10 8.25 8.17
CA ASP A 383 -5.44 8.03 9.45
C ASP A 383 -5.89 6.70 10.09
N PHE A 384 -5.14 5.63 9.86
CA PHE A 384 -5.30 4.38 10.61
C PHE A 384 -4.40 4.40 11.86
N PRO A 385 -4.81 3.73 12.95
CA PRO A 385 -4.02 3.71 14.20
C PRO A 385 -2.58 3.21 14.04
N PHE A 386 -2.32 2.40 13.01
CA PHE A 386 -1.05 1.72 12.77
C PHE A 386 -0.43 2.06 11.41
N SER A 387 -1.04 2.94 10.60
CA SER A 387 -0.50 3.34 9.29
C SER A 387 -1.20 4.59 8.74
N ASN A 388 -0.52 5.32 7.86
CA ASN A 388 -1.14 6.32 6.98
C ASN A 388 -1.66 5.63 5.72
N GLY A 389 -2.96 5.35 5.66
CA GLY A 389 -3.60 4.63 4.57
C GLY A 389 -3.61 5.42 3.27
N ILE A 390 -2.72 5.05 2.36
CA ILE A 390 -2.70 5.55 0.98
C ILE A 390 -3.42 4.58 0.05
N LEU A 391 -3.66 5.02 -1.19
CA LEU A 391 -4.12 4.13 -2.25
C LEU A 391 -2.92 3.76 -3.13
N SER A 392 -2.54 2.49 -3.11
CA SER A 392 -1.45 1.98 -3.95
C SER A 392 -1.98 1.00 -4.97
N VAL A 393 -1.96 1.37 -6.23
CA VAL A 393 -2.27 0.45 -7.33
C VAL A 393 -1.23 0.64 -8.43
N SER A 394 -0.46 -0.41 -8.75
CA SER A 394 0.48 -0.31 -9.86
C SER A 394 -0.28 -0.30 -11.20
N PHE A 395 0.29 0.39 -12.21
CA PHE A 395 -0.29 0.41 -13.56
C PHE A 395 -0.47 -1.01 -14.13
N LEU A 396 0.49 -1.90 -13.84
CA LEU A 396 0.43 -3.29 -14.26
C LEU A 396 -0.70 -4.06 -13.55
N GLU A 397 -0.88 -3.87 -12.26
CA GLU A 397 -2.03 -4.43 -11.53
C GLU A 397 -3.36 -3.93 -12.11
N ALA A 398 -3.49 -2.63 -12.36
CA ALA A 398 -4.69 -2.08 -12.97
C ALA A 398 -4.99 -2.71 -14.34
N LEU A 399 -3.95 -2.91 -15.16
CA LEU A 399 -4.08 -3.54 -16.47
C LEU A 399 -4.45 -5.03 -16.38
N THR A 400 -3.88 -5.78 -15.43
CA THR A 400 -4.25 -7.18 -15.21
C THR A 400 -5.71 -7.30 -14.77
N LYS A 401 -6.15 -6.48 -13.82
CA LYS A 401 -7.55 -6.44 -13.37
C LYS A 401 -8.51 -6.03 -14.48
N ALA A 402 -8.13 -5.08 -15.34
CA ALA A 402 -8.92 -4.69 -16.51
C ALA A 402 -9.06 -5.86 -17.51
N SER A 403 -7.96 -6.59 -17.74
CA SER A 403 -7.95 -7.76 -18.63
C SER A 403 -8.85 -8.87 -18.09
N VAL A 404 -8.75 -9.19 -16.80
CA VAL A 404 -9.59 -10.19 -16.13
C VAL A 404 -11.06 -9.79 -16.16
N LEU A 405 -11.37 -8.51 -15.92
CA LEU A 405 -12.74 -7.99 -16.02
C LEU A 405 -13.29 -8.12 -17.44
N LEU A 406 -12.50 -7.79 -18.47
CA LEU A 406 -12.91 -7.95 -19.88
C LEU A 406 -13.25 -9.40 -20.23
N VAL A 407 -12.45 -10.36 -19.75
CA VAL A 407 -12.74 -11.80 -19.95
C VAL A 407 -14.04 -12.17 -19.23
N ALA A 408 -14.20 -11.78 -17.97
CA ALA A 408 -15.42 -12.06 -17.20
C ALA A 408 -16.67 -11.49 -17.89
N ILE A 409 -16.59 -10.28 -18.44
CA ILE A 409 -17.69 -9.61 -19.14
C ILE A 409 -18.06 -10.30 -20.43
N THR A 410 -17.05 -10.75 -21.18
CA THR A 410 -17.25 -11.49 -22.42
C THR A 410 -18.03 -12.78 -22.12
N LEU A 411 -17.64 -13.51 -21.06
CA LEU A 411 -18.34 -14.71 -20.60
C LEU A 411 -19.76 -14.41 -20.10
N ALA A 412 -19.93 -13.36 -19.28
CA ALA A 412 -21.22 -12.95 -18.74
C ALA A 412 -22.21 -12.55 -19.83
N SER A 413 -21.73 -11.92 -20.90
CA SER A 413 -22.56 -11.45 -22.02
C SER A 413 -22.93 -12.56 -23.00
N PHE A 414 -22.07 -13.57 -23.13
CA PHE A 414 -22.27 -14.69 -24.04
C PHE A 414 -23.46 -15.59 -23.63
N ILE A 415 -23.59 -15.89 -22.33
CA ILE A 415 -24.63 -16.79 -21.81
C ILE A 415 -26.07 -16.32 -22.14
N PRO A 416 -26.51 -15.10 -21.75
CA PRO A 416 -27.88 -14.65 -21.99
C PRO A 416 -28.15 -14.45 -23.49
N ALA A 417 -27.15 -13.97 -24.25
CA ALA A 417 -27.26 -13.85 -25.69
C ALA A 417 -27.55 -15.21 -26.32
N ARG A 418 -26.81 -16.27 -25.94
CA ARG A 418 -27.02 -17.60 -26.50
C ARG A 418 -28.35 -18.24 -26.09
N LEU A 419 -28.82 -18.00 -24.86
CA LEU A 419 -30.10 -18.52 -24.36
C LEU A 419 -31.29 -17.96 -25.14
N ILE A 420 -31.33 -16.65 -25.37
CA ILE A 420 -32.46 -15.98 -26.02
C ILE A 420 -32.50 -16.29 -27.52
N MET A 421 -31.33 -16.41 -28.15
CA MET A 421 -31.22 -16.67 -29.59
C MET A 421 -31.59 -18.10 -30.01
N ARG A 422 -31.74 -19.02 -29.06
CA ARG A 422 -32.17 -20.41 -29.29
C ARG A 422 -33.69 -20.61 -29.24
N GLN A 423 -34.46 -19.59 -28.86
CA GLN A 423 -35.92 -19.65 -28.82
C GLN A 423 -36.50 -19.57 -30.24
N GLU A 424 -37.65 -20.20 -30.48
CA GLU A 424 -38.29 -20.17 -31.80
C GLU A 424 -38.64 -18.74 -32.22
N ILE A 425 -38.43 -18.43 -33.49
CA ILE A 425 -38.66 -17.10 -34.08
C ILE A 425 -40.11 -16.64 -33.86
N VAL A 426 -41.06 -17.59 -33.88
CA VAL A 426 -42.49 -17.33 -33.68
C VAL A 426 -42.76 -16.86 -32.24
N ASP A 427 -42.17 -17.52 -31.25
CA ASP A 427 -42.30 -17.13 -29.84
C ASP A 427 -41.61 -15.80 -29.54
N ALA A 428 -40.47 -15.55 -30.18
CA ALA A 428 -39.75 -14.28 -30.07
C ALA A 428 -40.55 -13.09 -30.63
N ILE A 429 -41.31 -13.29 -31.71
CA ILE A 429 -42.18 -12.26 -32.31
C ILE A 429 -43.47 -12.06 -31.48
N LEU A 430 -44.04 -13.14 -30.95
CA LEU A 430 -45.27 -13.11 -30.16
C LEU A 430 -45.05 -12.67 -28.69
N GLY A 431 -43.79 -12.58 -28.25
CA GLY A 431 -43.42 -12.12 -26.91
C GLY A 431 -43.82 -13.08 -25.79
N ARG A 432 -43.97 -14.37 -26.11
CA ARG A 432 -44.40 -15.43 -25.17
C ARG A 432 -43.23 -16.31 -24.78
#